data_AF-A0A644YJ25-F1
#
_entry.id   AF-A0A644YJ25-F1
#
_cell.length_a   1.000
_cell.length_b   1.000
_cell.length_c   1.000
_cell.angle_alpha   90.00
_cell.angle_beta   90.00
_cell.angle_gamma   90.00
#
_symmetry.space_group_name_H-M   'P 1'
#
loop_
_entity.id
_entity.type
_entity.pdbx_description
1 polymer ?
#
loop_
_entity_poly.entity_id
_entity_poly.type
_entity_poly.pdbx_seq_one_letter_code
_entity_poly.pdbx_strand_id
1 'polypeptide(L)'
;MDLEKIRQIKLISRKLLALESTINGVLNNPHATGFSQYSSYKQMALVYNDIIAEFNEYQISSAHVYTMQVDAMPGMGDSLPMQQKAILETTLLSARMLRAKIENNLDFVEDEIENLQNFIARKLRSIIYEVPKLEKEIQNAIETLLIGKGMSKGIDYDRETGKFLFSGREYIPDFIIQKLQLCIEVKLLREQKYRSKIIEEINADITAYSKEYANLLFVVYDLGAIRDEVEFKRDLENSGNVKVLLIKN
;
A
#
# COMPACT_ATOMS: atom_id res chain seq x y z
N MET A 1 7.62 4.28 4.29
CA MET A 1 7.99 3.19 3.35
C MET A 1 7.77 3.68 1.93
N ASP A 2 8.80 4.25 1.32
CA ASP A 2 8.82 4.78 -0.06
C ASP A 2 7.91 4.02 -1.07
N LEU A 3 7.26 4.74 -1.98
CA LEU A 3 6.43 4.22 -3.07
C LEU A 3 7.09 3.03 -3.78
N GLU A 4 8.39 3.16 -4.06
CA GLU A 4 9.15 2.12 -4.71
C GLU A 4 9.22 0.87 -3.83
N LYS A 5 9.38 1.01 -2.51
CA LYS A 5 9.34 -0.12 -1.57
C LYS A 5 7.97 -0.81 -1.57
N ILE A 6 6.87 -0.08 -1.57
CA ILE A 6 5.52 -0.70 -1.63
C ILE A 6 5.32 -1.45 -2.96
N ARG A 7 5.77 -0.88 -4.07
CA ARG A 7 5.73 -1.53 -5.38
C ARG A 7 6.56 -2.83 -5.38
N GLN A 8 7.76 -2.78 -4.82
CA GLN A 8 8.64 -3.95 -4.70
C GLN A 8 8.07 -5.00 -3.75
N ILE A 9 7.45 -4.61 -2.64
CA ILE A 9 6.72 -5.53 -1.75
C ILE A 9 5.62 -6.28 -2.49
N LYS A 10 4.79 -5.55 -3.26
CA LYS A 10 3.73 -6.16 -4.07
C LYS A 10 4.30 -7.11 -5.13
N LEU A 11 5.46 -6.77 -5.72
CA LEU A 11 6.16 -7.65 -6.64
C LEU A 11 6.69 -8.92 -5.95
N ILE A 12 7.27 -8.80 -4.75
CA ILE A 12 7.74 -9.93 -3.94
C ILE A 12 6.59 -10.87 -3.60
N SER A 13 5.43 -10.34 -3.16
CA SER A 13 4.24 -11.16 -2.90
C SER A 13 3.81 -11.95 -4.14
N ARG A 14 3.83 -11.32 -5.33
CA ARG A 14 3.53 -12.01 -6.60
C ARG A 14 4.56 -13.09 -6.96
N LYS A 15 5.86 -12.84 -6.72
CA LYS A 15 6.93 -13.84 -6.91
C LYS A 15 6.72 -15.06 -6.01
N LEU A 16 6.36 -14.83 -4.74
CA LEU A 16 6.03 -15.91 -3.80
C LEU A 16 4.81 -16.71 -4.27
N LEU A 17 3.75 -16.05 -4.73
CA LEU A 17 2.57 -16.72 -5.28
C LEU A 17 2.90 -17.58 -6.51
N ALA A 18 3.77 -17.10 -7.41
CA ALA A 18 4.22 -17.85 -8.57
C ALA A 18 5.04 -19.08 -8.16
N LEU A 19 5.93 -18.94 -7.18
CA LEU A 19 6.71 -20.05 -6.61
C LEU A 19 5.79 -21.08 -5.94
N GLU A 20 4.85 -20.64 -5.10
CA GLU A 20 3.84 -21.49 -4.46
C GLU A 20 3.04 -22.29 -5.49
N SER A 21 2.58 -21.63 -6.56
CA SER A 21 1.80 -22.27 -7.62
C SER A 21 2.62 -23.32 -8.36
N THR A 22 3.90 -23.03 -8.61
CA THR A 22 4.82 -23.95 -9.28
C THR A 22 5.10 -25.18 -8.41
N ILE A 23 5.42 -24.98 -7.12
CA ILE A 23 5.67 -26.09 -6.19
C ILE A 23 4.41 -26.94 -6.02
N ASN A 24 3.23 -26.33 -5.85
CA ASN A 24 1.96 -27.07 -5.80
C ASN A 24 1.70 -27.87 -7.07
N GLY A 25 2.01 -27.31 -8.24
CA GLY A 25 1.91 -28.01 -9.52
C GLY A 25 2.79 -29.26 -9.55
N VAL A 26 4.03 -29.16 -9.08
CA VAL A 26 4.96 -30.30 -9.00
C VAL A 26 4.49 -31.35 -8.00
N LEU A 27 4.10 -30.94 -6.79
CA LEU A 27 3.66 -31.84 -5.72
C LEU A 27 2.41 -32.63 -6.09
N ASN A 28 1.49 -32.00 -6.82
CA ASN A 28 0.19 -32.59 -7.17
C ASN A 28 0.09 -33.07 -8.62
N ASN A 29 1.20 -33.12 -9.38
CA ASN A 29 1.18 -33.54 -10.78
C ASN A 29 0.80 -35.03 -10.89
N PRO A 30 -0.39 -35.38 -11.41
CA PRO A 30 -0.82 -36.78 -11.51
C PRO A 30 -0.12 -37.54 -12.63
N HIS A 31 0.57 -36.83 -13.53
CA HIS A 31 1.29 -37.39 -14.67
C HIS A 31 2.79 -37.52 -14.43
N ALA A 32 3.30 -37.01 -13.30
CA ALA A 32 4.68 -37.19 -12.92
C ALA A 32 4.83 -38.53 -12.18
N THR A 33 5.33 -39.54 -12.88
CA THR A 33 5.62 -40.85 -12.29
C THR A 33 7.13 -41.10 -12.28
N GLY A 34 7.72 -41.28 -11.09
CA GLY A 34 9.10 -41.77 -10.94
C GLY A 34 10.02 -40.87 -10.11
N PHE A 35 11.30 -41.27 -10.06
CA PHE A 35 12.36 -40.67 -9.24
C PHE A 35 12.68 -39.19 -9.56
N SER A 36 12.17 -38.65 -10.68
CA SER A 36 12.42 -37.28 -11.12
C SER A 36 11.33 -36.27 -10.74
N GLN A 37 10.19 -36.72 -10.21
CA GLN A 37 9.04 -35.83 -9.93
C GLN A 37 9.42 -34.62 -9.07
N TYR A 38 10.24 -34.81 -8.04
CA TYR A 38 10.62 -33.75 -7.09
C TYR A 38 12.02 -33.19 -7.34
N SER A 39 12.67 -33.55 -8.45
CA SER A 39 14.08 -33.24 -8.76
C SER A 39 14.45 -31.76 -8.71
N SER A 40 13.49 -30.85 -8.88
CA SER A 40 13.70 -29.39 -8.82
C SER A 40 13.72 -28.82 -7.40
N TYR A 41 13.64 -29.65 -6.35
CA TYR A 41 13.54 -29.21 -4.95
C TYR A 41 14.62 -28.21 -4.54
N LYS A 42 15.88 -28.46 -4.92
CA LYS A 42 17.01 -27.59 -4.55
C LYS A 42 16.94 -26.24 -5.26
N GLN A 43 16.55 -26.22 -6.53
CA GLN A 43 16.38 -24.97 -7.30
C GLN A 43 15.22 -24.14 -6.75
N MET A 44 14.10 -24.75 -6.38
CA MET A 44 12.95 -24.03 -5.80
C MET A 44 13.28 -23.46 -4.42
N ALA A 45 14.05 -24.19 -3.60
CA ALA A 45 14.56 -23.69 -2.33
C ALA A 45 15.54 -22.51 -2.51
N LEU A 46 16.38 -22.55 -3.56
CA LEU A 46 17.27 -21.45 -3.91
C LEU A 46 16.48 -20.20 -4.34
N VAL A 47 15.49 -20.35 -5.22
CA VAL A 47 14.63 -19.24 -5.65
C VAL A 47 13.90 -18.62 -4.45
N TYR A 48 13.43 -19.41 -3.49
CA TYR A 48 12.87 -18.88 -2.26
C TYR A 48 13.88 -18.03 -1.46
N ASN A 49 15.12 -18.50 -1.31
CA ASN A 49 16.17 -17.72 -0.65
C ASN A 49 16.51 -16.42 -1.40
N ASP A 50 16.53 -16.45 -2.74
CA ASP A 50 16.74 -15.25 -3.55
C ASP A 50 15.63 -14.21 -3.32
N ILE A 51 14.36 -14.67 -3.23
CA ILE A 51 13.23 -13.80 -2.89
C ILE A 51 13.38 -13.22 -1.48
N ILE A 52 13.89 -13.98 -0.51
CA ILE A 52 14.17 -13.47 0.84
C ILE A 52 15.28 -12.42 0.82
N ALA A 53 16.35 -12.64 0.04
CA ALA A 53 17.43 -11.69 -0.08
C ALA A 53 16.90 -10.34 -0.59
N GLU A 54 16.10 -10.37 -1.66
CA GLU A 54 15.41 -9.19 -2.19
C GLU A 54 14.48 -8.56 -1.13
N PHE A 55 13.68 -9.36 -0.41
CA PHE A 55 12.83 -8.86 0.67
C PHE A 55 13.61 -8.15 1.79
N ASN A 56 14.77 -8.67 2.16
CA ASN A 56 15.61 -8.11 3.22
C ASN A 56 16.29 -6.79 2.80
N GLU A 57 16.60 -6.60 1.51
CA GLU A 57 17.11 -5.32 0.99
C GLU A 57 16.14 -4.16 1.25
N TYR A 58 14.83 -4.44 1.24
CA TYR A 58 13.80 -3.44 1.49
C TYR A 58 13.45 -3.25 2.97
N GLN A 59 14.10 -3.99 3.89
CA GLN A 59 14.00 -3.88 5.36
C GLN A 59 12.57 -3.86 5.90
N ILE A 60 11.70 -4.72 5.38
CA ILE A 60 10.25 -4.67 5.63
C ILE A 60 9.89 -5.19 7.04
N SER A 61 10.82 -5.83 7.76
CA SER A 61 10.63 -6.27 9.14
C SER A 61 11.95 -6.67 9.80
N SER A 62 12.10 -6.44 11.10
CA SER A 62 13.20 -6.98 11.93
C SER A 62 13.01 -8.45 12.31
N ALA A 63 11.88 -9.07 11.96
CA ALA A 63 11.63 -10.47 12.28
C ALA A 63 12.34 -11.39 11.28
N HIS A 64 13.18 -12.26 11.81
CA HIS A 64 13.93 -13.28 11.09
C HIS A 64 13.00 -14.09 10.18
N VAL A 65 13.26 -14.04 8.88
CA VAL A 65 12.60 -14.90 7.89
C VAL A 65 13.44 -16.16 7.75
N TYR A 66 12.81 -17.32 7.84
CA TYR A 66 13.50 -18.60 7.69
C TYR A 66 14.05 -18.75 6.27
N THR A 67 15.35 -19.02 6.14
CA THR A 67 16.03 -19.37 4.89
C THR A 67 16.31 -20.87 4.84
N MET A 68 16.24 -21.44 3.64
CA MET A 68 16.56 -22.83 3.41
C MET A 68 18.08 -23.04 3.42
N GLN A 69 18.58 -24.10 4.04
CA GLN A 69 20.01 -24.45 3.99
C GLN A 69 20.36 -25.17 2.69
N VAL A 70 20.31 -24.46 1.56
CA VAL A 70 20.47 -25.04 0.21
C VAL A 70 21.82 -25.75 0.04
N ASP A 71 22.89 -25.21 0.62
CA ASP A 71 24.23 -25.81 0.50
C ASP A 71 24.34 -27.18 1.19
N ALA A 72 23.58 -27.38 2.26
CA ALA A 72 23.50 -28.66 2.98
C ALA A 72 22.52 -29.66 2.33
N MET A 73 21.74 -29.25 1.32
CA MET A 73 20.81 -30.15 0.65
C MET A 73 21.57 -31.14 -0.24
N PRO A 74 21.26 -32.45 -0.14
CA PRO A 74 21.83 -33.46 -1.03
C PRO A 74 21.53 -33.13 -2.50
N GLY A 75 22.32 -33.67 -3.43
CA GLY A 75 22.02 -33.61 -4.87
C GLY A 75 20.89 -34.56 -5.27
N MET A 76 20.39 -34.45 -6.50
CA MET A 76 19.34 -35.34 -7.03
C MET A 76 19.76 -36.82 -6.96
N GLY A 77 21.03 -37.12 -7.24
CA GLY A 77 21.58 -38.49 -7.17
C GLY A 77 21.82 -39.00 -5.75
N ASP A 78 21.84 -38.11 -4.76
CA ASP A 78 22.21 -38.40 -3.37
C ASP A 78 21.00 -38.28 -2.41
N SER A 79 19.78 -38.20 -2.95
CA SER A 79 18.56 -37.97 -2.18
C SER A 79 17.45 -38.93 -2.56
N LEU A 80 16.67 -39.33 -1.55
CA LEU A 80 15.47 -40.13 -1.76
C LEU A 80 14.29 -39.22 -2.16
N PRO A 81 13.36 -39.68 -3.01
CA PRO A 81 12.19 -38.90 -3.39
C PRO A 81 11.38 -38.34 -2.21
N MET A 82 11.30 -39.07 -1.09
CA MET A 82 10.65 -38.57 0.13
C MET A 82 11.37 -37.36 0.73
N GLN A 83 12.71 -37.34 0.71
CA GLN A 83 13.49 -36.19 1.19
C GLN A 83 13.31 -34.99 0.27
N GLN A 84 13.33 -35.21 -1.05
CA GLN A 84 13.07 -34.16 -2.05
C GLN A 84 11.67 -33.55 -1.87
N LYS A 85 10.64 -34.39 -1.66
CA LYS A 85 9.27 -33.98 -1.37
C LYS A 85 9.18 -33.16 -0.08
N ALA A 86 9.80 -33.62 1.00
CA ALA A 86 9.80 -32.92 2.28
C ALA A 86 10.46 -31.53 2.19
N ILE A 87 11.52 -31.40 1.39
CA ILE A 87 12.15 -30.10 1.12
C ILE A 87 11.18 -29.20 0.36
N LEU A 88 10.54 -29.68 -0.71
CA LEU A 88 9.53 -28.91 -1.46
C LEU A 88 8.36 -28.47 -0.58
N GLU A 89 7.84 -29.35 0.26
CA GLU A 89 6.75 -29.03 1.20
C GLU A 89 7.17 -27.96 2.21
N THR A 90 8.42 -28.04 2.72
CA THR A 90 8.98 -27.04 3.62
C THR A 90 9.19 -25.69 2.93
N THR A 91 9.72 -25.68 1.70
CA THR A 91 9.85 -24.46 0.89
C THR A 91 8.49 -23.84 0.62
N LEU A 92 7.48 -24.64 0.26
CA LEU A 92 6.12 -24.18 0.03
C LEU A 92 5.50 -23.57 1.31
N LEU A 93 5.65 -24.23 2.45
CA LEU A 93 5.19 -23.71 3.74
C LEU A 93 5.85 -22.36 4.05
N SER A 94 7.17 -22.28 3.89
CA SER A 94 7.95 -21.07 4.19
C SER A 94 7.57 -19.91 3.28
N ALA A 95 7.38 -20.17 1.99
CA ALA A 95 6.89 -19.18 1.02
C ALA A 95 5.50 -18.64 1.39
N ARG A 96 4.56 -19.54 1.74
CA ARG A 96 3.21 -19.16 2.18
C ARG A 96 3.23 -18.31 3.45
N MET A 97 4.05 -18.68 4.43
CA MET A 97 4.16 -17.92 5.69
C MET A 97 4.72 -16.51 5.43
N LEU A 98 5.74 -16.38 4.59
CA LEU A 98 6.28 -15.07 4.22
C LEU A 98 5.25 -14.24 3.46
N ARG A 99 4.55 -14.83 2.49
CA ARG A 99 3.51 -14.12 1.72
C ARG A 99 2.38 -13.64 2.62
N ALA A 100 1.87 -14.50 3.50
CA ALA A 100 0.81 -14.13 4.45
C ALA A 100 1.24 -12.99 5.38
N LYS A 101 2.50 -12.98 5.83
CA LYS A 101 3.06 -11.87 6.62
C LYS A 101 3.09 -10.56 5.84
N ILE A 102 3.47 -10.61 4.56
CA ILE A 102 3.50 -9.44 3.67
C ILE A 102 2.08 -8.91 3.43
N GLU A 103 1.14 -9.79 3.11
CA GLU A 103 -0.26 -9.44 2.82
C GLU A 103 -0.95 -8.84 4.04
N ASN A 104 -0.81 -9.45 5.22
CA ASN A 104 -1.42 -8.91 6.45
C ASN A 104 -0.95 -7.49 6.78
N ASN A 105 0.32 -7.15 6.51
CA ASN A 105 0.81 -5.78 6.70
C ASN A 105 0.20 -4.79 5.69
N LEU A 106 -0.05 -5.23 4.45
CA LEU A 106 -0.71 -4.40 3.44
C LEU A 106 -2.18 -4.20 3.78
N ASP A 107 -2.87 -5.27 4.15
CA ASP A 107 -4.28 -5.25 4.56
C ASP A 107 -4.47 -4.30 5.75
N PHE A 108 -3.59 -4.38 6.76
CA PHE A 108 -3.61 -3.44 7.89
C PHE A 108 -3.47 -1.98 7.48
N VAL A 109 -2.61 -1.66 6.51
CA VAL A 109 -2.46 -0.27 6.02
C VAL A 109 -3.71 0.19 5.29
N GLU A 110 -4.30 -0.67 4.45
CA GLU A 110 -5.54 -0.37 3.73
C GLU A 110 -6.71 -0.15 4.70
N ASP A 111 -6.86 -1.02 5.71
CA ASP A 111 -7.86 -0.91 6.77
C ASP A 111 -7.71 0.39 7.59
N GLU A 112 -6.49 0.76 7.97
CA GLU A 112 -6.23 2.00 8.72
C GLU A 112 -6.57 3.26 7.90
N ILE A 113 -6.27 3.25 6.61
CA ILE A 113 -6.64 4.34 5.69
C ILE A 113 -8.16 4.41 5.56
N GLU A 114 -8.84 3.29 5.37
CA GLU A 114 -10.31 3.25 5.30
C GLU A 114 -10.95 3.73 6.61
N ASN A 115 -10.42 3.31 7.76
CA ASN A 115 -10.87 3.74 9.07
C ASN A 115 -10.71 5.26 9.26
N LEU A 116 -9.59 5.82 8.81
CA LEU A 116 -9.36 7.27 8.84
C LEU A 116 -10.33 8.01 7.91
N GLN A 117 -10.53 7.53 6.69
CA GLN A 117 -11.48 8.09 5.73
C GLN A 117 -12.89 8.11 6.30
N ASN A 118 -13.36 6.97 6.79
CA ASN A 118 -14.67 6.82 7.41
C ASN A 118 -14.84 7.75 8.62
N PHE A 119 -13.79 7.92 9.41
CA PHE A 119 -13.79 8.84 10.55
C PHE A 119 -13.93 10.30 10.13
N ILE A 120 -13.11 10.76 9.17
CA ILE A 120 -13.19 12.12 8.62
C ILE A 120 -14.57 12.34 7.97
N ALA A 121 -15.04 11.39 7.16
CA ALA A 121 -16.33 11.43 6.49
C ALA A 121 -17.50 11.70 7.45
N ARG A 122 -17.50 11.01 8.60
CA ARG A 122 -18.58 11.07 9.58
C ARG A 122 -18.48 12.29 10.50
N LYS A 123 -17.29 12.83 10.73
CA LYS A 123 -17.06 13.83 11.78
C LYS A 123 -16.76 15.23 11.25
N LEU A 124 -16.17 15.37 10.07
CA LEU A 124 -15.69 16.67 9.57
C LEU A 124 -16.79 17.71 9.49
N ARG A 125 -17.95 17.35 8.93
CA ARG A 125 -19.09 18.28 8.83
C ARG A 125 -19.56 18.79 10.20
N SER A 126 -19.55 17.92 11.22
CA SER A 126 -20.10 18.22 12.55
C SER A 126 -19.25 19.19 13.37
N ILE A 127 -17.98 19.36 13.02
CA ILE A 127 -17.06 20.26 13.74
C ILE A 127 -16.88 21.61 13.04
N ILE A 128 -17.39 21.75 11.81
CA ILE A 128 -17.38 22.98 11.04
C ILE A 128 -18.71 23.69 11.28
N TYR A 129 -18.70 24.68 12.17
CA TYR A 129 -19.89 25.43 12.58
C TYR A 129 -20.32 26.48 11.57
N GLU A 130 -19.34 27.17 10.99
CA GLU A 130 -19.55 28.22 9.99
C GLU A 130 -19.21 27.70 8.60
N VAL A 131 -19.85 28.25 7.56
CA VAL A 131 -19.52 27.91 6.18
C VAL A 131 -18.07 28.30 5.91
N PRO A 132 -17.18 27.32 5.61
CA PRO A 132 -15.75 27.60 5.48
C PRO A 132 -15.50 28.50 4.27
N LYS A 133 -14.63 29.50 4.44
CA LYS A 133 -14.23 30.43 3.37
C LYS A 133 -12.86 30.08 2.80
N LEU A 134 -12.03 29.39 3.56
CA LEU A 134 -10.68 29.00 3.19
C LEU A 134 -10.45 27.51 3.48
N GLU A 135 -9.62 26.86 2.67
CA GLU A 135 -9.20 25.46 2.88
C GLU A 135 -8.57 25.26 4.25
N LYS A 136 -7.85 26.28 4.74
CA LYS A 136 -7.25 26.31 6.08
C LYS A 136 -8.24 26.04 7.21
N GLU A 137 -9.50 26.47 7.06
CA GLU A 137 -10.55 26.21 8.07
C GLU A 137 -10.90 24.72 8.13
N ILE A 138 -10.95 24.06 6.97
CA ILE A 138 -11.19 22.62 6.86
C ILE A 138 -9.95 21.83 7.32
N GLN A 139 -8.74 22.29 6.98
CA GLN A 139 -7.51 21.71 7.49
C GLN A 139 -7.46 21.77 9.03
N ASN A 140 -7.77 22.91 9.64
CA ASN A 140 -7.84 23.04 11.10
C ASN A 140 -8.87 22.07 11.71
N ALA A 141 -9.99 21.88 11.04
CA ALA A 141 -11.02 20.93 11.44
C ALA A 141 -10.49 19.48 11.37
N ILE A 142 -9.85 19.07 10.27
CA ILE A 142 -9.21 17.75 10.15
C ILE A 142 -8.15 17.57 11.23
N GLU A 143 -7.28 18.56 11.47
CA GLU A 143 -6.27 18.48 12.52
C GLU A 143 -6.89 18.26 13.90
N THR A 144 -8.00 18.96 14.19
CA THR A 144 -8.76 18.77 15.42
C THR A 144 -9.31 17.34 15.54
N LEU A 145 -9.78 16.74 14.44
CA LEU A 145 -10.21 15.34 14.42
C LEU A 145 -9.05 14.38 14.67
N LEU A 146 -7.90 14.59 14.05
CA LEU A 146 -6.71 13.73 14.24
C LEU A 146 -6.28 13.76 15.71
N ILE A 147 -6.17 14.96 16.31
CA ILE A 147 -5.86 15.12 17.73
C ILE A 147 -6.95 14.47 18.61
N GLY A 148 -8.23 14.66 18.27
CA GLY A 148 -9.35 14.04 18.98
C GLY A 148 -9.37 12.50 18.91
N LYS A 149 -8.74 11.91 17.88
CA LYS A 149 -8.52 10.47 17.74
C LYS A 149 -7.29 9.98 18.54
N GLY A 150 -6.55 10.89 19.18
CA GLY A 150 -5.35 10.59 19.97
C GLY A 150 -4.04 10.65 19.17
N MET A 151 -4.05 11.18 17.95
CA MET A 151 -2.84 11.29 17.13
C MET A 151 -2.03 12.53 17.53
N SER A 152 -0.71 12.39 17.60
CA SER A 152 0.20 13.49 17.93
C SER A 152 0.94 14.03 16.71
N LYS A 153 0.96 15.36 16.56
CA LYS A 153 1.76 16.04 15.52
C LYS A 153 3.25 15.76 15.73
N GLY A 154 4.00 15.49 14.67
CA GLY A 154 5.43 15.14 14.71
C GLY A 154 5.71 13.67 15.06
N ILE A 155 4.68 12.88 15.38
CA ILE A 155 4.81 11.46 15.73
C ILE A 155 3.93 10.61 14.82
N ASP A 156 2.64 10.91 14.78
CA ASP A 156 1.65 10.14 14.02
C ASP A 156 1.30 10.83 12.70
N TYR A 157 1.28 12.15 12.69
CA TYR A 157 1.09 12.94 11.47
C TYR A 157 1.96 14.20 11.50
N ASP A 158 2.22 14.75 10.33
CA ASP A 158 2.73 16.11 10.19
C ASP A 158 1.78 16.96 9.34
N ARG A 159 1.87 18.27 9.49
CA ARG A 159 1.03 19.26 8.77
C ARG A 159 1.92 20.26 8.06
N GLU A 160 1.67 20.50 6.77
CA GLU A 160 2.38 21.48 5.94
C GLU A 160 3.92 21.32 5.97
N THR A 161 4.39 20.09 6.17
CA THR A 161 5.81 19.73 6.18
C THR A 161 6.06 18.64 5.15
N GLY A 162 7.33 18.30 4.88
CA GLY A 162 7.66 17.34 3.81
C GLY A 162 7.69 17.99 2.44
N LYS A 163 8.30 19.19 2.36
CA LYS A 163 8.56 19.87 1.09
C LYS A 163 9.40 18.97 0.19
N PHE A 164 8.97 18.81 -1.05
CA PHE A 164 9.79 18.15 -2.06
C PHE A 164 9.72 18.92 -3.37
N LEU A 165 10.77 18.76 -4.18
CA LEU A 165 10.89 19.41 -5.48
C LEU A 165 10.43 18.44 -6.56
N PHE A 166 9.40 18.83 -7.30
CA PHE A 166 8.95 18.10 -8.48
C PHE A 166 8.86 19.04 -9.68
N SER A 167 9.55 18.70 -10.76
CA SER A 167 9.63 19.53 -11.98
C SER A 167 9.96 21.00 -11.72
N GLY A 168 10.85 21.28 -10.75
CA GLY A 168 11.28 22.63 -10.39
C GLY A 168 10.28 23.45 -9.57
N ARG A 169 9.17 22.85 -9.10
CA ARG A 169 8.24 23.46 -8.14
C ARG A 169 8.34 22.78 -6.78
N GLU A 170 8.22 23.57 -5.71
CA GLU A 170 8.01 23.04 -4.36
C GLU A 170 6.55 22.63 -4.20
N TYR A 171 6.33 21.41 -3.72
CA TYR A 171 5.02 20.91 -3.32
C TYR A 171 5.01 20.64 -1.82
N ILE A 172 3.89 20.95 -1.17
CA ILE A 172 3.71 20.81 0.28
C ILE A 172 2.32 20.23 0.53
N PRO A 173 2.23 18.94 0.90
CA PRO A 173 0.98 18.34 1.36
C PRO A 173 0.40 19.06 2.58
N ASP A 174 -0.93 19.08 2.68
CA ASP A 174 -1.59 19.58 3.88
C ASP A 174 -1.30 18.70 5.11
N PHE A 175 -1.42 17.38 4.97
CA PHE A 175 -1.04 16.42 6.02
C PHE A 175 -0.31 15.21 5.47
N ILE A 176 0.60 14.67 6.28
CA ILE A 176 1.31 13.43 6.00
C ILE A 176 1.19 12.49 7.18
N ILE A 177 0.84 11.23 6.91
CA ILE A 177 0.87 10.14 7.90
C ILE A 177 1.90 9.12 7.40
N GLN A 178 3.14 9.28 7.86
CA GLN A 178 4.30 8.53 7.34
C GLN A 178 4.16 7.01 7.47
N LYS A 179 3.58 6.53 8.58
CA LYS A 179 3.33 5.10 8.84
C LYS A 179 2.44 4.46 7.78
N LEU A 180 1.51 5.24 7.21
CA LEU A 180 0.58 4.80 6.15
C LEU A 180 1.03 5.21 4.74
N GLN A 181 2.14 5.95 4.62
CA GLN A 181 2.56 6.59 3.36
C GLN A 181 1.42 7.37 2.70
N LEU A 182 0.63 8.02 3.57
CA LEU A 182 -0.58 8.71 3.18
C LEU A 182 -0.32 10.21 3.16
N CYS A 183 -0.62 10.81 2.02
CA CYS A 183 -0.76 12.25 1.87
C CYS A 183 -2.25 12.61 1.89
N ILE A 184 -2.63 13.61 2.68
CA ILE A 184 -3.98 14.16 2.70
C ILE A 184 -3.90 15.58 2.17
N GLU A 185 -4.73 15.89 1.18
CA GLU A 185 -4.84 17.21 0.57
C GLU A 185 -6.29 17.69 0.66
N VAL A 186 -6.51 18.94 1.05
CA VAL A 186 -7.84 19.53 1.24
C VAL A 186 -8.17 20.48 0.11
N LYS A 187 -9.37 20.35 -0.47
CA LYS A 187 -9.89 21.31 -1.45
C LYS A 187 -11.26 21.82 -1.03
N LEU A 188 -11.53 23.11 -1.24
CA LEU A 188 -12.82 23.74 -0.97
C LEU A 188 -13.52 24.13 -2.28
N LEU A 189 -14.62 23.46 -2.60
CA LEU A 189 -15.44 23.78 -3.76
C LEU A 189 -16.66 24.62 -3.37
N ARG A 190 -16.65 25.89 -3.79
CA ARG A 190 -17.70 26.87 -3.46
C ARG A 190 -18.77 27.01 -4.53
N GLU A 191 -18.38 26.95 -5.80
CA GLU A 191 -19.27 27.21 -6.93
C GLU A 191 -18.95 26.26 -8.08
N GLN A 192 -19.98 25.88 -8.84
CA GLN A 192 -19.85 24.92 -9.94
C GLN A 192 -18.85 25.34 -11.02
N LYS A 193 -18.68 26.65 -11.25
CA LYS A 193 -17.71 27.19 -12.23
C LYS A 193 -16.26 26.85 -11.89
N TYR A 194 -15.95 26.51 -10.64
CA TYR A 194 -14.60 26.15 -10.19
C TYR A 194 -14.34 24.64 -10.20
N ARG A 195 -15.33 23.81 -10.57
CA ARG A 195 -15.20 22.34 -10.61
C ARG A 195 -14.00 21.90 -11.44
N SER A 196 -13.90 22.37 -12.70
CA SER A 196 -12.81 21.98 -13.61
C SER A 196 -11.45 22.41 -13.07
N LYS A 197 -11.37 23.62 -12.49
CA LYS A 197 -10.13 24.12 -11.89
C LYS A 197 -9.66 23.25 -10.73
N ILE A 198 -10.57 22.82 -9.85
CA ILE A 198 -10.22 21.92 -8.73
C ILE A 198 -9.78 20.55 -9.26
N ILE A 199 -10.43 20.01 -10.28
CA ILE A 199 -10.01 18.75 -10.91
C ILE A 199 -8.60 18.86 -11.50
N GLU A 200 -8.29 19.97 -12.17
CA GLU A 200 -6.94 20.24 -12.70
C GLU A 200 -5.89 20.33 -11.59
N GLU A 201 -6.19 21.06 -10.50
CA GLU A 201 -5.32 21.16 -9.33
C GLU A 201 -5.07 19.79 -8.69
N ILE A 202 -6.13 19.01 -8.44
CA ILE A 202 -6.03 17.66 -7.89
C ILE A 202 -5.19 16.75 -8.80
N ASN A 203 -5.35 16.80 -10.12
CA ASN A 203 -4.56 15.97 -11.03
C ASN A 203 -3.06 16.35 -11.05
N ALA A 204 -2.76 17.65 -10.93
CA ALA A 204 -1.39 18.11 -10.76
C ALA A 204 -0.78 17.59 -9.45
N ASP A 205 -1.54 17.68 -8.36
CA ASP A 205 -1.17 17.19 -7.04
C ASP A 205 -0.98 15.66 -7.04
N ILE A 206 -1.88 14.89 -7.67
CA ILE A 206 -1.74 13.44 -7.85
C ILE A 206 -0.41 13.11 -8.52
N THR A 207 -0.06 13.84 -9.59
CA THR A 207 1.16 13.59 -10.37
C THR A 207 2.41 13.83 -9.55
N ALA A 208 2.44 14.89 -8.74
CA ALA A 208 3.57 15.23 -7.87
C ALA A 208 3.64 14.29 -6.65
N TYR A 209 2.54 14.17 -5.89
CA TYR A 209 2.49 13.42 -4.64
C TYR A 209 2.66 11.91 -4.83
N SER A 210 2.21 11.34 -5.96
CA SER A 210 2.40 9.91 -6.26
C SER A 210 3.86 9.51 -6.48
N LYS A 211 4.82 10.46 -6.49
CA LYS A 211 6.25 10.11 -6.46
C LYS A 211 6.69 9.67 -5.07
N GLU A 212 6.21 10.35 -4.04
CA GLU A 212 6.72 10.17 -2.68
C GLU A 212 5.76 9.41 -1.76
N TYR A 213 4.46 9.42 -2.07
CA TYR A 213 3.42 8.82 -1.24
C TYR A 213 2.65 7.75 -2.00
N ALA A 214 2.50 6.59 -1.36
CA ALA A 214 1.78 5.45 -1.91
C ALA A 214 0.28 5.54 -1.81
N ASN A 215 -0.22 6.39 -0.93
CA ASN A 215 -1.65 6.59 -0.75
C ASN A 215 -1.93 8.09 -0.76
N LEU A 216 -2.92 8.50 -1.56
CA LEU A 216 -3.37 9.88 -1.64
C LEU A 216 -4.84 9.96 -1.24
N LEU A 217 -5.17 10.85 -0.31
CA LEU A 217 -6.54 11.15 0.10
C LEU A 217 -6.84 12.62 -0.16
N PHE A 218 -7.71 12.89 -1.12
CA PHE A 218 -8.24 14.23 -1.35
C PHE A 218 -9.54 14.41 -0.59
N VAL A 219 -9.56 15.35 0.35
CA VAL A 219 -10.78 15.75 1.07
C VAL A 219 -11.36 16.97 0.40
N VAL A 220 -12.43 16.76 -0.37
CA VAL A 220 -13.13 17.83 -1.09
C VAL A 220 -14.36 18.25 -0.29
N TYR A 221 -14.33 19.45 0.27
CA TYR A 221 -15.48 20.03 0.95
C TYR A 221 -16.33 20.80 -0.06
N ASP A 222 -17.55 20.32 -0.30
CA ASP A 222 -18.47 20.81 -1.32
C ASP A 222 -19.60 21.63 -0.69
N LEU A 223 -19.72 22.90 -1.11
CA LEU A 223 -20.80 23.80 -0.70
C LEU A 223 -22.06 23.67 -1.58
N GLY A 224 -22.21 22.56 -2.31
CA GLY A 224 -23.39 22.25 -3.13
C GLY A 224 -23.16 22.41 -4.64
N ALA A 225 -21.91 22.43 -5.09
CA ALA A 225 -21.56 22.45 -6.51
C ALA A 225 -21.68 21.05 -7.14
N ILE A 226 -21.25 20.00 -6.46
CA ILE A 226 -21.20 18.65 -7.05
C ILE A 226 -22.57 17.97 -7.01
N ARG A 227 -23.15 17.80 -8.20
CA ARG A 227 -24.41 17.07 -8.40
C ARG A 227 -24.20 15.56 -8.54
N ASP A 228 -23.24 15.17 -9.39
CA ASP A 228 -22.88 13.77 -9.63
C ASP A 228 -21.55 13.46 -8.93
N GLU A 229 -21.65 12.82 -7.77
CA GLU A 229 -20.48 12.43 -6.97
C GLU A 229 -19.69 11.28 -7.62
N VAL A 230 -20.38 10.40 -8.34
CA VAL A 230 -19.77 9.21 -8.95
C VAL A 230 -18.90 9.63 -10.12
N GLU A 231 -19.41 10.52 -10.98
CA GLU A 231 -18.62 11.11 -12.06
C GLU A 231 -17.38 11.82 -11.51
N PHE A 232 -17.58 12.69 -10.51
CA PHE A 232 -16.48 13.47 -9.93
C PHE A 232 -15.37 12.58 -9.34
N LYS A 233 -15.72 11.51 -8.63
CA LYS A 233 -14.72 10.58 -8.06
C LYS A 233 -14.04 9.75 -9.14
N ARG A 234 -14.80 9.22 -10.11
CA ARG A 234 -14.26 8.35 -11.16
C ARG A 234 -13.18 9.07 -11.98
N ASP A 235 -13.34 10.35 -12.27
CA ASP A 235 -12.36 11.12 -13.04
C ASP A 235 -11.00 11.26 -12.31
N LEU A 236 -10.99 11.12 -10.98
CA LEU A 236 -9.82 11.31 -10.12
C LEU A 236 -9.22 9.99 -9.58
N GLU A 237 -10.05 8.96 -9.33
CA GLU A 237 -9.64 7.71 -8.67
C GLU A 237 -9.08 6.63 -9.62
N ASN A 238 -8.87 6.96 -10.90
CA ASN A 238 -8.43 5.98 -11.93
C ASN A 238 -7.10 5.26 -11.61
N SER A 239 -6.25 5.85 -10.76
CA SER A 239 -4.91 5.34 -10.43
C SER A 239 -4.87 4.30 -9.30
N GLY A 240 -6.00 3.98 -8.65
CA GLY A 240 -6.12 2.96 -7.59
C GLY A 240 -5.48 3.33 -6.24
N ASN A 241 -4.42 4.16 -6.24
CA ASN A 241 -3.76 4.70 -5.06
C ASN A 241 -4.34 6.06 -4.59
N VAL A 242 -5.34 6.57 -5.30
CA VAL A 242 -6.01 7.85 -5.04
C VAL A 242 -7.41 7.58 -4.53
N LYS A 243 -7.79 8.28 -3.46
CA LYS A 243 -9.13 8.27 -2.90
C LYS A 243 -9.64 9.70 -2.74
N VAL A 244 -10.90 9.92 -3.07
CA VAL A 244 -11.56 11.21 -2.99
C VAL A 244 -12.71 11.12 -2.00
N LEU A 245 -12.55 11.81 -0.88
CA LEU A 245 -13.58 11.98 0.14
C LEU A 245 -14.34 13.28 -0.11
N LEU A 246 -15.57 13.15 -0.59
CA LEU A 246 -16.47 14.28 -0.79
C LEU A 246 -17.30 14.53 0.48
N ILE A 247 -17.18 15.73 1.05
CA ILE A 247 -17.91 16.16 2.24
C ILE A 247 -18.88 17.27 1.85
N LYS A 248 -20.17 17.01 1.97
CA LYS A 248 -21.20 18.01 1.68
C LYS A 248 -21.49 18.88 2.91
N ASN A 249 -21.65 20.18 2.65
CA ASN A 249 -22.12 21.13 3.65
C ASN A 249 -23.60 20.98 3.99
#